data_AF-A0A1G2YLJ2-F1
#
_entry.id   AF-A0A1G2YLJ2-F1
#
_cell.length_a   1.000
_cell.length_b   1.000
_cell.length_c   1.000
_cell.angle_alpha   90.00
_cell.angle_beta   90.00
_cell.angle_gamma   90.00
#
_symmetry.space_group_name_H-M   'P 1'
#
loop_
_entity.id
_entity.type
_entity.pdbx_description
1 polymer ?
#
loop_
_entity_poly.entity_id
_entity_poly.type
_entity_poly.pdbx_seq_one_letter_code
_entity_poly.pdbx_strand_id
1 'polypeptide(L)'
;MVDENIGKIWKVRTIKNYPEAHNHILVGKVLEITDSFIRMHCRTYHFGRAINGPKDIQIGSVMVRVVPWGRIEIINELPQNFNYTRGDLIADKEGQVLFQNEQLACPLVSYSERRY
;
A
#
# COMPACT_ATOMS: atom_id res chain seq x y z
N MET A 1 23.35 -5.24 13.46
CA MET A 1 22.12 -5.93 13.88
C MET A 1 21.30 -6.16 12.63
N VAL A 2 20.90 -7.40 12.35
CA VAL A 2 19.97 -7.65 11.23
C VAL A 2 18.63 -7.09 11.68
N ASP A 3 18.12 -6.07 10.98
CA ASP A 3 16.84 -5.46 11.30
C ASP A 3 15.76 -6.54 11.25
N GLU A 4 15.07 -6.76 12.38
CA GLU A 4 14.05 -7.79 12.58
C GLU A 4 12.86 -7.68 11.60
N ASN A 5 12.78 -6.55 10.88
CA ASN A 5 11.75 -6.30 9.91
C ASN A 5 12.10 -6.74 8.48
N ILE A 6 13.34 -7.15 8.22
CA ILE A 6 13.73 -7.69 6.92
C ILE A 6 12.90 -8.94 6.62
N GLY A 7 12.29 -8.95 5.44
CA GLY A 7 11.46 -10.05 4.96
C GLY A 7 9.99 -10.01 5.38
N LYS A 8 9.59 -9.06 6.24
CA LYS A 8 8.18 -8.79 6.55
C LYS A 8 7.45 -8.19 5.35
N ILE A 9 6.13 -8.33 5.34
CA ILE A 9 5.25 -7.72 4.33
C ILE A 9 4.65 -6.46 4.92
N TRP A 10 4.90 -5.32 4.28
CA TRP A 10 4.42 -4.02 4.72
C TRP A 10 3.49 -3.40 3.69
N LYS A 11 2.45 -2.73 4.20
CA LYS A 11 1.66 -1.72 3.49
C LYS A 11 2.11 -0.34 3.95
N VAL A 12 2.73 0.40 3.06
CA VAL A 12 3.26 1.75 3.29
C VAL A 12 2.36 2.75 2.59
N ARG A 13 1.86 3.74 3.34
CA ARG A 13 1.18 4.91 2.78
C ARG A 13 2.15 6.08 2.77
N THR A 14 2.23 6.79 1.65
CA THR A 14 3.09 7.96 1.52
C THR A 14 2.34 9.26 1.72
N ILE A 15 3.04 10.27 2.23
CA ILE A 15 2.52 11.62 2.43
C ILE A 15 2.18 12.28 1.08
N LYS A 16 1.01 12.91 0.98
CA LYS A 16 0.69 13.86 -0.11
C LYS A 16 1.37 15.19 0.15
N ASN A 17 2.07 15.72 -0.85
CA ASN A 17 2.66 17.06 -0.75
C ASN A 17 1.67 18.20 -1.01
N TYR A 18 0.55 17.88 -1.64
CA TYR A 18 -0.47 18.85 -2.04
C TYR A 18 -1.81 18.14 -2.29
N PRO A 19 -2.96 18.83 -2.20
CA PRO A 19 -4.30 18.22 -2.26
C PRO A 19 -4.58 17.43 -3.54
N GLU A 20 -4.02 17.87 -4.67
CA GLU A 20 -4.17 17.28 -6.00
C GLU A 20 -3.22 16.09 -6.26
N ALA A 21 -2.32 15.77 -5.32
CA ALA A 21 -1.42 14.63 -5.44
C ALA A 21 -2.19 13.30 -5.35
N HIS A 22 -1.79 12.34 -6.19
CA HIS A 22 -2.23 10.96 -6.03
C HIS A 22 -1.73 10.39 -4.70
N ASN A 23 -2.59 9.66 -4.01
CA ASN A 23 -2.16 8.79 -2.94
C ASN A 23 -1.32 7.67 -3.53
N HIS A 24 -0.21 7.35 -2.87
CA HIS A 24 0.60 6.18 -3.20
C HIS A 24 0.60 5.23 -2.02
N ILE A 25 0.15 4.01 -2.29
CA ILE A 25 0.32 2.89 -1.36
C ILE A 25 1.27 1.90 -2.00
N LEU A 26 2.27 1.48 -1.24
CA LEU A 26 3.18 0.42 -1.61
C LEU A 26 2.89 -0.79 -0.73
N VAL A 27 2.71 -1.97 -1.33
CA VAL A 27 2.53 -3.22 -0.58
C VAL A 27 3.53 -4.25 -1.04
N GLY A 28 4.35 -4.75 -0.12
CA GLY A 28 5.37 -5.73 -0.48
C GLY A 28 6.35 -6.08 0.62
N LYS A 29 7.36 -6.85 0.24
CA LYS A 29 8.37 -7.40 1.14
C LYS A 29 9.49 -6.40 1.38
N VAL A 30 9.84 -6.18 2.65
CA VAL A 30 11.01 -5.39 3.05
C VAL A 30 12.29 -6.15 2.70
N LEU A 31 13.20 -5.48 1.99
CA LEU A 31 14.50 -6.02 1.60
C LEU A 31 15.63 -5.44 2.43
N GLU A 32 15.53 -4.16 2.78
CA GLU A 32 16.57 -3.40 3.47
C GLU A 32 15.93 -2.22 4.19
N ILE A 33 16.46 -1.92 5.37
CA ILE A 33 16.14 -0.73 6.15
C ILE A 33 17.47 -0.07 6.50
N THR A 34 17.52 1.25 6.29
CA THR A 34 18.64 2.10 6.67
C THR A 34 18.11 3.29 7.45
N ASP A 35 18.99 4.13 7.98
CA ASP A 35 18.59 5.38 8.65
C ASP A 35 17.96 6.40 7.69
N SER A 36 18.09 6.20 6.37
CA SER A 36 17.63 7.15 5.35
C SER A 36 16.39 6.68 4.57
N PHE A 37 16.26 5.37 4.35
CA PHE A 37 15.22 4.82 3.50
C PHE A 37 14.87 3.37 3.84
N ILE A 38 13.74 2.93 3.29
CA ILE A 38 13.37 1.52 3.18
C ILE A 38 13.40 1.07 1.71
N ARG A 39 13.89 -0.15 1.46
CA ARG A 39 13.88 -0.79 0.14
C ARG A 39 12.91 -1.94 0.16
N MET A 40 11.96 -1.96 -0.77
CA MET A 40 10.90 -2.96 -0.81
C MET A 40 10.72 -3.54 -2.20
N HIS A 41 10.53 -4.86 -2.29
CA HIS A 41 9.96 -5.49 -3.48
C HIS A 41 8.44 -5.44 -3.34
N CYS A 42 7.80 -4.55 -4.08
CA CYS A 42 6.41 -4.17 -3.81
C CYS A 42 5.62 -3.86 -5.08
N ARG A 43 4.30 -3.89 -4.92
CA ARG A 43 3.32 -3.38 -5.87
C ARG A 43 2.85 -2.00 -5.41
N THR A 44 2.51 -1.14 -6.35
CA THR A 44 2.09 0.25 -6.07
C THR A 44 0.64 0.46 -6.48
N TYR A 45 -0.08 1.26 -5.70
CA TYR A 45 -1.48 1.60 -5.91
C TYR A 45 -1.60 3.11 -5.88
N HIS A 46 -2.11 3.67 -6.98
CA HIS A 46 -2.25 5.10 -7.19
C HIS A 46 -3.73 5.44 -7.33
N PHE A 47 -4.19 6.43 -6.58
CA PHE A 47 -5.58 6.89 -6.65
C PHE A 47 -5.70 8.36 -6.29
N GLY A 48 -6.74 9.00 -6.83
CA GLY A 48 -7.09 10.40 -6.54
C GLY A 48 -7.71 10.59 -5.16
N ARG A 49 -8.43 11.69 -4.98
CA ARG A 49 -9.13 12.00 -3.72
C ARG A 49 -10.43 11.21 -3.52
N ALA A 50 -11.10 10.86 -4.61
CA ALA A 50 -12.38 10.17 -4.61
C ALA A 50 -12.24 8.82 -5.30
N ILE A 51 -12.65 7.76 -4.62
CA ILE A 51 -12.65 6.40 -5.13
C ILE A 51 -14.07 5.87 -5.02
N ASN A 52 -14.61 5.41 -6.15
CA ASN A 52 -15.94 4.80 -6.25
C ASN A 52 -15.84 3.27 -6.45
N GLY A 53 -14.64 2.75 -6.67
CA GLY A 53 -14.38 1.31 -6.74
C GLY A 53 -12.97 0.95 -7.24
N PRO A 54 -12.66 -0.35 -7.38
CA PRO A 54 -11.34 -0.84 -7.78
C PRO A 54 -10.82 -0.27 -9.11
N LYS A 55 -11.73 0.06 -10.03
CA LYS A 55 -11.41 0.66 -11.33
C LYS A 55 -10.75 2.04 -11.23
N ASP A 56 -10.94 2.75 -10.12
CA ASP A 56 -10.36 4.09 -9.90
C ASP A 56 -8.94 4.02 -9.32
N ILE A 57 -8.41 2.80 -9.15
CA ILE A 57 -7.08 2.54 -8.61
C ILE A 57 -6.19 2.05 -9.74
N GLN A 58 -5.21 2.89 -10.08
CA GLN A 58 -4.15 2.50 -11.00
C GLN A 58 -3.14 1.63 -10.26
N ILE A 59 -2.93 0.41 -10.76
CA ILE A 59 -1.99 -0.56 -10.20
C ILE A 59 -0.69 -0.50 -10.99
N GLY A 60 0.42 -0.19 -10.31
CA GLY A 60 1.75 -0.25 -10.89
C GLY A 60 2.35 -1.65 -10.84
N SER A 61 3.41 -1.88 -11.64
CA SER A 61 4.13 -3.15 -11.67
C SER A 61 4.75 -3.53 -10.33
N VAL A 62 4.96 -4.84 -10.12
CA VAL A 62 5.76 -5.34 -8.99
C VAL A 62 7.24 -5.08 -9.30
N MET A 63 7.92 -4.36 -8.41
CA MET A 63 9.34 -4.01 -8.60
C MET A 63 9.97 -3.56 -7.28
N VAL A 64 11.29 -3.36 -7.31
CA VAL A 64 12.00 -2.78 -6.18
C VAL A 64 11.79 -1.26 -6.16
N ARG A 65 11.37 -0.74 -5.01
CA ARG A 65 11.24 0.70 -4.73
C ARG A 65 12.06 1.06 -3.49
N VAL A 66 12.64 2.26 -3.54
CA VAL A 66 13.33 2.89 -2.41
C VAL A 66 12.47 4.05 -1.95
N VAL A 67 12.06 4.04 -0.69
CA VAL A 67 11.17 5.03 -0.09
C VAL A 67 11.90 5.72 1.07
N PRO A 68 12.16 7.04 0.99
CA PRO A 68 12.75 7.77 2.10
C PRO A 68 11.79 7.81 3.29
N TRP A 69 12.33 7.76 4.52
CA TRP A 69 11.51 7.81 5.75
C TRP A 69 10.59 9.03 5.81
N GLY A 70 11.10 10.21 5.43
CA GLY A 70 10.33 11.47 5.41
C GLY A 70 9.17 11.51 4.41
N ARG A 71 8.94 10.43 3.64
CA ARG A 71 7.80 10.31 2.71
C ARG A 71 6.73 9.35 3.22
N ILE A 72 6.94 8.71 4.38
CA ILE A 72 6.05 7.69 4.92
C ILE A 72 5.14 8.31 5.97
N GLU A 73 3.84 8.10 5.80
CA GLU A 73 2.83 8.52 6.78
C GLU A 73 2.57 7.41 7.80
N ILE A 74 2.38 6.18 7.32
CA ILE A 74 2.11 5.01 8.16
C ILE A 74 2.57 3.72 7.48
N ILE A 75 3.02 2.78 8.30
CA ILE A 75 3.34 1.40 7.92
C ILE A 75 2.39 0.48 8.66
N ASN A 76 1.73 -0.41 7.93
CA ASN A 76 1.02 -1.54 8.51
C ASN A 76 1.78 -2.82 8.18
N GLU A 77 2.14 -3.59 9.19
CA GLU A 77 2.64 -4.94 9.00
C GLU A 77 1.48 -5.87 8.62
N LEU A 78 1.65 -6.58 7.51
CA LEU A 78 0.69 -7.57 7.02
C LEU A 78 1.20 -8.98 7.33
N PRO A 79 0.31 -9.99 7.43
CA PRO A 79 0.75 -11.36 7.60
C PRO A 79 1.70 -11.82 6.51
N GLN A 80 2.62 -12.70 6.88
CA GLN A 80 3.70 -13.14 6.00
C GLN A 80 3.23 -13.95 4.78
N ASN A 81 2.00 -14.47 4.82
CA ASN A 81 1.36 -15.17 3.71
C ASN A 81 0.54 -14.24 2.79
N PHE A 82 0.54 -12.93 3.01
CA PHE A 82 -0.18 -11.97 2.16
C PHE A 82 0.42 -11.93 0.74
N ASN A 83 -0.39 -12.24 -0.28
CA ASN A 83 0.07 -12.25 -1.67
C ASN A 83 -0.05 -10.87 -2.34
N TYR A 84 0.96 -10.01 -2.13
CA TYR A 84 1.02 -8.69 -2.74
C TYR A 84 1.29 -8.69 -4.26
N THR A 85 1.61 -9.85 -4.86
CA THR A 85 2.00 -9.93 -6.27
C THR A 85 0.82 -10.09 -7.23
N ARG A 86 -0.33 -10.61 -6.76
CA ARG A 86 -1.54 -10.75 -7.60
C ARG A 86 -2.30 -9.44 -7.72
N GLY A 87 -2.36 -8.66 -6.63
CA GLY A 87 -2.94 -7.32 -6.58
C GLY A 87 -4.44 -7.26 -6.92
N ASP A 88 -5.16 -8.33 -6.62
CA ASP A 88 -6.61 -8.38 -6.78
C ASP A 88 -7.27 -7.47 -5.74
N LEU A 89 -8.10 -6.54 -6.23
CA LEU A 89 -8.83 -5.58 -5.42
C LEU A 89 -10.33 -5.83 -5.58
N ILE A 90 -11.04 -5.93 -4.47
CA ILE A 90 -12.50 -6.09 -4.45
C ILE A 90 -13.14 -4.86 -3.79
N ALA A 91 -14.38 -4.56 -4.18
CA ALA A 91 -15.24 -3.68 -3.40
C ALA A 91 -16.06 -4.55 -2.44
N ASP A 92 -16.16 -4.16 -1.17
CA ASP A 92 -17.17 -4.75 -0.28
C ASP A 92 -18.56 -4.10 -0.46
N LYS A 93 -19.53 -4.53 0.34
CA LYS A 93 -20.91 -4.05 0.29
C LYS A 93 -21.07 -2.57 0.66
N GLU A 94 -20.06 -1.98 1.32
CA GLU A 94 -20.03 -0.56 1.70
C GLU A 94 -19.19 0.29 0.73
N GLY A 95 -18.75 -0.30 -0.39
CA GLY A 95 -17.90 0.35 -1.38
C GLY A 95 -16.44 0.50 -0.95
N GLN A 96 -15.99 -0.20 0.10
CA GLN A 96 -14.58 -0.20 0.50
C GLN A 96 -13.76 -0.97 -0.51
N VAL A 97 -12.69 -0.37 -1.02
CA VAL A 97 -11.73 -1.13 -1.82
C VAL A 97 -10.76 -1.85 -0.89
N LEU A 98 -10.82 -3.18 -0.93
CA LEU A 98 -10.06 -4.09 -0.10
C LEU A 98 -9.08 -4.88 -0.97
N PHE A 99 -7.97 -5.30 -0.38
CA PHE A 99 -7.20 -6.40 -0.93
C PHE A 99 -8.00 -7.69 -0.86
N GLN A 100 -8.11 -8.40 -1.98
CA GLN A 100 -8.67 -9.74 -1.99
C GLN A 100 -7.60 -10.69 -1.45
N ASN A 101 -7.69 -11.01 -0.17
CA ASN A 101 -6.94 -12.10 0.43
C ASN A 101 -7.94 -13.06 1.10
N GLU A 102 -7.68 -14.37 1.02
CA GLU A 102 -8.55 -15.42 1.54
C GLU A 102 -8.80 -15.31 3.06
N GLN A 103 -8.01 -14.49 3.77
CA GLN A 103 -7.97 -14.44 5.22
C GLN A 103 -8.16 -13.03 5.83
N LEU A 104 -8.01 -11.94 5.06
CA LEU A 104 -8.03 -10.58 5.60
C LEU A 104 -8.60 -9.55 4.62
N ALA A 105 -9.61 -8.82 5.10
CA ALA A 105 -10.04 -7.54 4.52
C ALA A 105 -9.12 -6.42 5.04
N CYS A 106 -8.03 -6.13 4.34
CA CYS A 106 -7.23 -4.94 4.63
C CYS A 106 -7.71 -3.79 3.72
N PRO A 107 -8.30 -2.72 4.28
CA PRO A 107 -8.74 -1.59 3.48
C PRO A 107 -7.55 -0.99 2.76
N LEU A 108 -7.67 -0.75 1.45
CA LEU A 108 -6.66 0.01 0.72
C LEU A 108 -6.70 1.47 1.19
N VAL A 109 -7.91 2.02 1.33
CA VAL A 109 -8.18 3.45 1.48
C VAL A 109 -8.87 3.79 2.80
N SER A 110 -8.74 5.03 3.27
CA SER A 110 -9.46 5.49 4.46
C SER A 110 -10.90 5.87 4.12
N TYR A 111 -11.77 5.90 5.14
CA TYR A 111 -13.19 6.27 4.97
C TYR A 111 -13.37 7.68 4.38
N SER A 112 -12.44 8.60 4.67
CA SER A 112 -12.42 9.98 4.18
C SER A 112 -12.13 10.14 2.68
N GLU A 113 -11.69 9.08 2.00
CA GLU A 113 -11.33 9.07 0.57
C GLU A 113 -12.47 8.55 -0.32
N ARG A 114 -13.65 8.28 0.26
CA ARG A 114 -14.86 7.88 -0.47
C ARG A 114 -15.64 9.11 -0.95
N ARG A 115 -16.24 9.01 -2.13
CA ARG A 115 -17.40 9.83 -2.51
C ARG A 115 -18.57 8.90 -2.80
N TYR A 116 -19.74 9.30 -2.29
CA TYR A 116 -21.04 8.67 -2.48
C TYR A 116 -21.39 8.51 -3.96
#